data_AF-A0AAN7Z4N5-F1
#
_entry.id   AF-A0AAN7Z4N5-F1
#
_cell.length_a   1.000
_cell.length_b   1.000
_cell.length_c   1.000
_cell.angle_alpha   90.00
_cell.angle_beta   90.00
_cell.angle_gamma   90.00
#
_symmetry.space_group_name_H-M   'P 1'
#
loop_
_entity.id
_entity.type
_entity.pdbx_description
1 polymer ?
#
loop_
_entity_poly.entity_id
_entity_poly.type
_entity_poly.pdbx_seq_one_letter_code
_entity_poly.pdbx_strand_id
1 'polypeptide(L)' 'MELLNILIGKAGIITSVPVVGRPVATVLRSVEGVVDTIAITLINLVESRSQDLTSEANSLGNSLDLAIQKYEGLDVNI' A
#
# COMPACT_ATOMS: atom_id res chain seq x y z
N MET A 1 4.38 -8.68 0.33
CA MET A 1 5.36 -7.84 1.04
C MET A 1 6.58 -7.49 0.20
N GLU A 2 7.20 -8.43 -0.51
CA GLU A 2 8.45 -8.19 -1.27
C GLU A 2 8.35 -7.06 -2.32
N LEU A 3 7.27 -7.04 -3.11
CA LEU A 3 7.04 -5.99 -4.13
C LEU A 3 6.85 -4.59 -3.52
N LEU A 4 6.13 -4.49 -2.40
CA LEU A 4 5.92 -3.23 -1.66
C LEU A 4 7.24 -2.70 -1.11
N ASN A 5 8.08 -3.58 -0.55
CA ASN A 5 9.42 -3.22 -0.08
C ASN A 5 10.30 -2.71 -1.24
N ILE A 6 10.18 -3.30 -2.43
CA ILE A 6 10.89 -2.83 -3.64
C ILE A 6 10.39 -1.44 -4.06
N LEU A 7 9.08 -1.19 -4.08
CA LEU A 7 8.49 0.13 -4.39
C LEU A 7 8.95 1.20 -3.39
N ILE A 8 8.94 0.88 -2.09
CA ILE A 8 9.41 1.78 -1.03
C ILE A 8 10.90 2.12 -1.20
N GLY A 9 11.74 1.11 -1.45
CA GLY A 9 13.18 1.31 -1.70
C GLY A 9 13.44 2.15 -2.95
N LYS A 10 12.63 1.96 -4.00
CA LYS A 10 12.69 2.75 -5.24
C LYS A 10 12.25 4.19 -5.03
N ALA A 11 11.21 4.47 -4.25
CA ALA A 11 10.81 5.83 -3.93
C ALA A 11 11.95 6.63 -3.26
N GLY A 12 12.78 5.97 -2.44
CA GLY A 12 13.96 6.58 -1.82
C GLY A 12 15.08 6.99 -2.79
N ILE A 13 15.11 6.45 -4.01
CA ILE A 13 16.11 6.76 -5.04
C ILE A 13 15.54 7.50 -6.26
N ILE A 14 14.21 7.54 -6.43
CA ILE A 14 13.50 8.22 -7.54
C ILE A 14 13.26 9.72 -7.26
N THR A 15 14.06 10.35 -6.40
CA THR A 15 13.97 11.80 -6.13
C THR A 15 14.26 12.69 -7.35
N SER A 16 14.79 12.11 -8.42
CA SER A 16 15.28 12.81 -9.62
C SER A 16 14.34 12.75 -10.83
N VAL A 17 13.19 12.05 -10.75
CA VAL A 17 12.20 12.01 -11.85
C VAL A 17 10.99 12.87 -11.46
N PRO A 18 10.81 14.05 -12.10
CA PRO A 18 9.67 14.91 -11.82
C PRO A 18 8.33 14.19 -12.08
N VAL A 19 7.33 14.46 -11.24
CA VAL A 19 5.90 14.13 -11.48
C VAL A 19 5.53 12.62 -11.40
N VAL A 20 6.41 11.75 -10.88
CA VAL A 20 6.10 10.31 -10.72
C VAL A 20 5.32 9.99 -9.43
N GLY A 21 5.36 10.89 -8.43
CA GLY A 21 4.71 10.71 -7.12
C GLY A 21 3.21 10.45 -7.21
N ARG A 22 2.42 11.45 -7.61
CA ARG A 22 0.94 11.36 -7.69
C ARG A 22 0.42 10.18 -8.51
N PRO A 23 0.92 9.90 -9.74
CA PRO A 23 0.39 8.78 -10.52
C PRO A 23 0.61 7.44 -9.83
N VAL A 24 1.79 7.21 -9.22
CA VAL A 24 2.07 5.96 -8.52
C VAL A 24 1.23 5.85 -7.24
N ALA A 25 1.13 6.92 -6.45
CA ALA A 25 0.26 6.96 -5.27
C ALA A 25 -1.20 6.64 -5.62
N THR A 26 -1.71 7.18 -6.73
CA THR A 26 -3.09 6.93 -7.21
C THR A 26 -3.33 5.46 -7.55
N VAL A 27 -2.36 4.82 -8.22
CA VAL A 27 -2.44 3.38 -8.53
C VAL A 27 -2.37 2.56 -7.25
N LEU A 28 -1.48 2.91 -6.32
CA LEU A 28 -1.38 2.22 -5.02
C LEU A 28 -2.67 2.31 -4.20
N ARG A 29 -3.36 3.47 -4.20
CA ARG A 29 -4.69 3.63 -3.60
C ARG A 29 -5.75 2.74 -4.25
N SER A 30 -5.71 2.57 -5.57
CA SER A 30 -6.60 1.64 -6.26
C SER A 30 -6.34 0.19 -5.85
N VAL A 31 -5.08 -0.19 -5.66
CA VAL A 31 -4.68 -1.53 -5.18
C VAL A 31 -5.14 -1.74 -3.73
N GLU A 32 -4.97 -0.75 -2.86
CA GLU A 32 -5.44 -0.78 -1.48
C GLU A 32 -6.94 -1.08 -1.38
N GLY A 33 -7.78 -0.38 -2.16
CA GLY A 33 -9.22 -0.65 -2.15
C GLY A 33 -9.62 -2.07 -2.58
N VAL A 34 -8.88 -2.68 -3.52
CA VAL A 34 -9.10 -4.08 -3.92
C VAL A 34 -8.67 -5.03 -2.80
N VAL A 35 -7.52 -4.77 -2.18
CA VAL A 35 -7.00 -5.58 -1.06
C VAL A 35 -7.94 -5.53 0.13
N ASP A 36 -8.43 -4.36 0.51
CA ASP A 36 -9.39 -4.17 1.62
C ASP A 36 -10.69 -4.94 1.37
N THR A 37 -11.22 -4.87 0.15
CA THR A 37 -12.44 -5.60 -0.23
C THR A 37 -12.25 -7.12 -0.07
N ILE A 38 -11.10 -7.65 -0.51
CA ILE A 38 -10.77 -9.07 -0.38
C ILE A 38 -10.59 -9.44 1.09
N ALA A 39 -9.85 -8.64 1.87
CA ALA A 39 -9.59 -8.87 3.28
C ALA A 39 -10.90 -8.94 4.10
N ILE A 40 -11.77 -7.94 3.93
CA ILE A 40 -13.07 -7.89 4.59
C ILE A 40 -13.93 -9.10 4.19
N THR A 41 -13.93 -9.47 2.91
CA THR A 41 -14.67 -10.64 2.42
C THR A 41 -14.18 -11.93 3.08
N LEU A 42 -12.86 -12.14 3.17
CA LEU A 42 -12.28 -13.33 3.80
C LEU A 42 -12.56 -13.38 5.31
N ILE A 43 -12.46 -12.25 6.01
CA ILE A 43 -12.78 -12.15 7.45
C ILE A 43 -14.23 -12.57 7.70
N ASN A 44 -15.16 -12.10 6.86
CA ASN A 44 -16.58 -12.43 6.98
C ASN A 44 -16.90 -13.89 6.60
N LEU A 45 -16.18 -14.47 5.64
CA LEU A 45 -16.39 -15.86 5.23
C LEU A 45 -15.75 -16.88 6.18
N VAL A 46 -14.68 -16.50 6.86
CA VAL A 46 -13.88 -17.39 7.72
C VAL A 46 -13.80 -16.81 9.14
N GLU A 47 -14.96 -16.64 9.77
CA GLU A 47 -15.09 -16.01 11.08
C GLU A 47 -14.23 -16.69 12.16
N SER A 48 -14.03 -18.02 12.07
CA SER A 48 -13.18 -18.79 12.98
C SER A 48 -11.69 -18.39 12.95
N ARG A 49 -11.25 -17.70 11.88
CA ARG A 49 -9.90 -17.14 11.73
C ARG A 49 -9.91 -15.62 11.60
N SER A 50 -11.03 -14.97 11.93
CA SER A 50 -11.22 -13.52 11.78
C SER A 50 -10.12 -12.70 12.43
N GLN A 51 -9.65 -13.09 13.63
CA GLN A 51 -8.59 -12.38 14.34
C GLN A 51 -7.25 -12.44 13.60
N ASP A 52 -6.86 -13.62 13.09
CA ASP A 52 -5.62 -13.78 12.33
C ASP A 52 -5.69 -13.04 11.00
N LEU A 53 -6.81 -13.19 10.29
CA LEU A 53 -7.05 -12.52 9.01
C LEU A 53 -7.07 -10.99 9.16
N THR A 54 -7.63 -10.47 10.26
CA THR A 54 -7.58 -9.05 10.59
C THR A 54 -6.14 -8.59 10.83
N SER A 55 -5.33 -9.39 11.53
CA SER A 55 -3.92 -9.08 11.78
C SER A 55 -3.11 -9.03 10.46
N GLU A 56 -3.31 -10.00 9.59
CA GLU A 56 -2.66 -10.03 8.26
C GLU A 56 -3.11 -8.88 7.37
N ALA A 57 -4.42 -8.59 7.35
CA ALA A 57 -4.99 -7.46 6.61
C ALA A 57 -4.40 -6.13 7.09
N ASN A 58 -4.32 -5.90 8.40
CA ASN A 58 -3.71 -4.69 8.97
C ASN A 58 -2.23 -4.57 8.60
N SER A 59 -1.47 -5.67 8.65
CA SER A 59 -0.06 -5.68 8.27
C SER A 59 0.14 -5.29 6.79
N LEU A 60 -0.69 -5.85 5.91
CA LEU A 60 -0.66 -5.53 4.48
C LEU A 60 -1.10 -4.10 4.20
N GLY A 61 -2.19 -3.64 4.83
CA GLY A 61 -2.69 -2.27 4.74
C GLY A 61 -1.63 -1.25 5.17
N ASN A 62 -1.00 -1.45 6.33
CA ASN A 62 0.09 -0.59 6.81
C ASN A 62 1.26 -0.51 5.82
N SER A 63 1.56 -1.60 5.12
CA SER A 63 2.65 -1.63 4.12
C SER A 63 2.28 -0.86 2.85
N LEU A 64 1.02 -0.95 2.41
CA LEU A 64 0.46 -0.17 1.30
C LEU A 64 0.45 1.32 1.64
N ASP A 65 -0.05 1.68 2.82
CA ASP A 65 -0.08 3.05 3.32
C ASP A 65 1.33 3.67 3.35
N LEU A 66 2.32 2.93 3.86
CA LEU A 66 3.71 3.39 3.86
C LEU A 66 4.22 3.65 2.43
N ALA A 67 3.93 2.76 1.48
CA ALA A 67 4.32 2.95 0.10
C ALA A 67 3.64 4.18 -0.51
N ILE A 68 2.34 4.36 -0.28
CA ILE A 68 1.57 5.51 -0.76
C ILE A 68 2.18 6.81 -0.21
N GLN A 69 2.39 6.90 1.10
CA GLN A 69 2.97 8.08 1.75
C GLN A 69 4.36 8.42 1.20
N LYS A 70 5.17 7.41 0.87
CA LYS A 70 6.48 7.63 0.24
C LYS A 70 6.35 8.26 -1.14
N TYR A 71 5.39 7.84 -1.96
CA TYR A 71 5.17 8.39 -3.29
C TYR A 71 4.46 9.75 -3.27
N GLU A 72 3.50 9.98 -2.36
CA GLU A 72 2.89 11.30 -2.13
C GLU A 72 3.93 12.33 -1.64
N GLY A 73 4.88 11.90 -0.81
CA GLY A 73 6.00 12.72 -0.33
C GLY A 73 7.02 13.11 -1.41
N LEU A 74 6.95 12.56 -2.62
CA LEU A 74 7.80 13.01 -3.73
C LEU A 74 7.33 14.32 -4.36
N ASP A 75 6.06 14.70 -4.16
CA ASP A 75 5.50 15.92 -4.75
C ASP A 75 5.80 17.20 -3.96
N VAL A 76 6.31 17.11 -2.73
CA VAL A 76 6.58 18.26 -1.83
C VAL A 76 7.98 18.86 -1.97
N ASN A 77 8.86 18.31 -2.81
CA ASN A 77 10.22 18.83 -3.04
C ASN A 77 10.32 19.75 -4.28
N ILE A 78 9.33 20.64 -4.48
CA ILE A 78 9.38 21.71 -5.50
C ILE A 78 9.70 23.04 -4.82
#